data_AF-A0A413U9T3-F1
#
_entry.id   AF-A0A413U9T3-F1
#
_cell.length_a   1.000
_cell.length_b   1.000
_cell.length_c   1.000
_cell.angle_alpha   90.00
_cell.angle_beta   90.00
_cell.angle_gamma   90.00
#
_symmetry.space_group_name_H-M   'P 1'
#
loop_
_entity.id
_entity.type
_entity.pdbx_description
1 polymer ?
#
loop_
_entity_poly.entity_id
_entity_poly.type
_entity_poly.pdbx_seq_one_letter_code
_entity_poly.pdbx_strand_id
1 'polypeptide(L)'
;MKNKAWKVIWNEDTFGTYLYGSKIWFHSREDIEFENELMPPGTVIKEWYSKVNYQMMRTEPSLPIIDGESSYHIQVNMSDFESYLIRMVFYDRYENEAGTLIIREPEMDFKCPLKTYSYRVQLINAGGTKMHFHSFVITEKEG
;
A
#
# COMPACT_ATOMS: atom_id res chain seq x y z
N MET A 1 15.69 -18.65 -13.38
CA MET A 1 15.64 -18.09 -12.02
C MET A 1 14.34 -17.29 -11.90
N LYS A 2 13.68 -17.26 -10.75
CA LYS A 2 12.34 -16.65 -10.60
C LYS A 2 12.49 -15.24 -10.03
N ASN A 3 12.03 -14.22 -10.75
CA ASN A 3 11.83 -12.89 -10.20
C ASN A 3 10.98 -13.02 -8.93
N LYS A 4 11.41 -12.40 -7.82
CA LYS A 4 10.61 -12.39 -6.61
C LYS A 4 9.43 -11.44 -6.82
N ALA A 5 8.23 -11.97 -6.67
CA ALA A 5 6.99 -11.22 -6.75
C ALA A 5 6.21 -11.41 -5.45
N TRP A 6 5.66 -10.32 -4.93
CA TRP A 6 4.89 -10.30 -3.70
C TRP A 6 3.55 -9.64 -3.97
N LYS A 7 2.48 -10.40 -3.72
CA LYS A 7 1.12 -9.90 -3.80
C LYS A 7 0.69 -9.42 -2.42
N VAL A 8 0.25 -8.18 -2.34
CA VAL A 8 -0.26 -7.55 -1.13
C VAL A 8 -1.75 -7.32 -1.29
N ILE A 9 -2.50 -7.71 -0.28
CA ILE A 9 -3.96 -7.67 -0.23
C ILE A 9 -4.42 -6.84 0.97
N TRP A 10 -5.71 -6.46 0.96
CA TRP A 10 -6.35 -5.85 2.11
C TRP A 10 -7.04 -6.93 2.94
N ASN A 11 -6.44 -7.30 4.06
CA ASN A 11 -6.99 -8.31 4.98
C ASN A 11 -8.12 -7.74 5.85
N GLU A 12 -8.93 -8.61 6.42
CA GLU A 12 -10.02 -8.25 7.34
C GLU A 12 -9.56 -7.59 8.66
N ASP A 13 -8.24 -7.50 8.91
CA ASP A 13 -7.75 -6.68 10.01
C ASP A 13 -8.03 -5.19 9.75
N THR A 14 -8.57 -4.53 10.77
CA THR A 14 -8.90 -3.10 10.70
C THR A 14 -7.66 -2.22 10.89
N PHE A 15 -6.48 -2.80 11.07
CA PHE A 15 -5.27 -2.06 11.37
C PHE A 15 -4.91 -1.13 10.22
N GLY A 16 -4.65 0.14 10.52
CA GLY A 16 -4.36 1.16 9.50
C GLY A 16 -5.54 1.45 8.56
N THR A 17 -6.77 1.08 8.90
CA THR A 17 -7.97 1.35 8.10
C THR A 17 -8.78 2.51 8.67
N TYR A 18 -9.25 3.43 7.83
CA TYR A 18 -10.17 4.49 8.23
C TYR A 18 -11.62 4.00 8.25
N LEU A 19 -12.20 3.86 9.45
CA LEU A 19 -13.52 3.27 9.66
C LEU A 19 -14.67 4.29 9.77
N TYR A 20 -14.39 5.57 10.03
CA TYR A 20 -15.44 6.54 10.34
C TYR A 20 -16.34 6.82 9.14
N GLY A 21 -17.58 6.36 9.19
CA GLY A 21 -18.55 6.50 8.09
C GLY A 21 -18.26 5.60 6.88
N SER A 22 -17.25 4.73 6.96
CA SER A 22 -16.88 3.82 5.89
C SER A 22 -17.71 2.53 5.97
N LYS A 23 -18.19 2.06 4.83
CA LYS A 23 -18.70 0.69 4.66
C LYS A 23 -17.64 -0.11 3.92
N ILE A 24 -17.33 -1.29 4.43
CA ILE A 24 -16.32 -2.18 3.85
C ILE A 24 -16.92 -3.58 3.75
N TRP A 25 -16.94 -4.14 2.54
CA TRP A 25 -17.37 -5.51 2.29
C TRP A 25 -16.18 -6.33 1.78
N PHE A 26 -15.97 -7.48 2.41
CA PHE A 26 -14.97 -8.46 2.02
C PHE A 26 -15.67 -9.56 1.22
N HIS A 27 -15.87 -9.34 -0.08
CA HIS A 27 -16.55 -10.33 -0.96
C HIS A 27 -15.68 -11.58 -1.13
N SER A 28 -14.37 -11.37 -1.21
CA SER A 28 -13.36 -12.43 -1.15
C SER A 28 -12.05 -11.87 -0.61
N ARG A 29 -11.04 -12.73 -0.43
CA ARG A 29 -9.69 -12.31 -0.02
C ARG A 29 -9.04 -11.28 -0.97
N GLU A 30 -9.48 -11.23 -2.22
CA GLU A 30 -8.92 -10.36 -3.26
C GLU A 30 -9.96 -9.43 -3.89
N ASP A 31 -11.10 -9.23 -3.23
CA ASP A 31 -12.13 -8.30 -3.71
C ASP A 31 -12.78 -7.61 -2.52
N ILE A 32 -12.27 -6.41 -2.25
CA ILE A 32 -12.72 -5.57 -1.15
C ILE A 32 -13.45 -4.37 -1.72
N GLU A 33 -14.72 -4.22 -1.37
CA GLU A 33 -15.50 -3.05 -1.72
C GLU A 33 -15.45 -2.04 -0.57
N PHE A 34 -15.02 -0.83 -0.88
CA PHE A 34 -15.01 0.30 0.05
C PHE A 34 -15.98 1.37 -0.43
N GLU A 35 -16.76 1.93 0.49
CA GLU A 35 -17.67 3.06 0.23
C GLU A 35 -17.65 4.08 1.38
N ASN A 36 -17.46 5.35 1.05
CA ASN A 36 -17.59 6.48 1.99
C ASN A 36 -17.90 7.78 1.22
N GLU A 37 -19.17 8.17 1.17
CA GLU A 37 -19.63 9.36 0.43
C GLU A 37 -19.18 10.70 1.03
N LEU A 38 -18.82 10.71 2.32
CA LEU A 38 -18.50 11.93 3.07
C LEU A 38 -17.00 12.03 3.41
N MET A 39 -16.17 11.14 2.88
CA MET A 39 -14.74 11.14 3.15
C MET A 39 -14.05 12.33 2.48
N PRO A 40 -13.37 13.21 3.24
CA PRO A 40 -12.62 14.31 2.65
C PRO A 40 -11.46 13.81 1.77
N PRO A 41 -11.18 14.45 0.62
CA PRO A 41 -9.95 14.21 -0.13
C PRO A 41 -8.70 14.41 0.74
N GLY A 42 -7.66 13.62 0.48
CA GLY A 42 -6.43 13.59 1.27
C GLY A 42 -6.47 12.66 2.48
N THR A 43 -7.63 12.08 2.82
CA THR A 43 -7.75 11.11 3.91
C THR A 43 -7.11 9.77 3.55
N VAL A 44 -6.25 9.25 4.43
CA VAL A 44 -5.69 7.90 4.28
C VAL A 44 -6.77 6.87 4.60
N ILE A 45 -7.13 6.06 3.62
CA ILE A 45 -8.14 4.99 3.72
C ILE A 45 -7.52 3.73 4.34
N LYS A 46 -6.37 3.30 3.85
CA LYS A 46 -5.68 2.09 4.29
C LYS A 46 -4.17 2.27 4.29
N GLU A 47 -3.51 1.71 5.29
CA GLU A 47 -2.07 1.58 5.36
C GLU A 47 -1.63 0.12 5.45
N TRP A 48 -0.53 -0.18 4.77
CA TRP A 48 0.20 -1.45 4.82
C TRP A 48 1.65 -1.17 5.26
N TYR A 49 2.26 -2.10 5.97
CA TYR A 49 3.55 -1.88 6.64
C TYR A 49 4.54 -3.01 6.36
N SER A 50 5.80 -2.68 6.07
CA SER A 50 6.88 -3.66 5.86
C SER A 50 7.59 -4.08 7.14
N LYS A 51 7.33 -3.33 8.22
CA LYS A 51 7.81 -3.60 9.56
C LYS A 51 6.72 -3.18 10.54
N VAL A 52 6.37 -4.08 11.45
CA VAL A 52 5.40 -3.85 12.53
C VAL A 52 6.01 -4.30 13.85
N ASN A 53 5.72 -3.59 14.93
CA ASN A 53 6.10 -4.05 16.26
C ASN A 53 5.07 -5.08 16.73
N TYR A 54 5.39 -6.37 16.56
CA TYR A 54 4.48 -7.47 16.83
C TYR A 54 3.91 -7.45 18.26
N GLN A 55 4.70 -7.05 19.26
CA GLN A 55 4.26 -6.99 20.66
C GLN A 55 3.16 -5.94 20.90
N MET A 56 3.13 -4.90 20.07
CA MET A 56 2.18 -3.79 20.18
C MET A 56 0.98 -3.95 19.23
N MET A 57 1.21 -4.48 18.03
CA MET A 57 0.22 -4.48 16.94
C MET A 57 -0.50 -5.82 16.73
N ARG A 58 0.05 -6.95 17.22
CA ARG A 58 -0.50 -8.32 17.04
C ARG A 58 -0.82 -8.70 15.58
N THR A 59 -0.20 -8.03 14.62
CA THR A 59 -0.35 -8.26 13.18
C THR A 59 1.02 -8.49 12.56
N GLU A 60 1.10 -9.31 11.52
CA GLU A 60 2.31 -9.53 10.74
C GLU A 60 2.53 -8.40 9.71
N PRO A 61 3.78 -8.11 9.29
CA PRO A 61 4.02 -7.18 8.20
C PRO A 61 3.27 -7.63 6.94
N SER A 62 2.51 -6.73 6.34
CA SER A 62 1.74 -7.01 5.12
C SER A 62 2.53 -6.73 3.84
N LEU A 63 3.69 -6.08 3.96
CA LEU A 63 4.55 -5.71 2.84
C LEU A 63 5.87 -6.51 2.87
N PRO A 64 6.43 -6.87 1.70
CA PRO A 64 7.74 -7.50 1.63
C PRO A 64 8.84 -6.50 2.03
N ILE A 65 9.99 -7.03 2.42
CA ILE A 65 11.21 -6.23 2.58
C ILE A 65 11.75 -5.92 1.18
N ILE A 66 12.00 -4.64 0.92
CA ILE A 66 12.65 -4.11 -0.29
C ILE A 66 13.75 -3.14 0.14
N ASP A 67 14.75 -2.95 -0.69
CA ASP A 67 15.90 -2.09 -0.43
C ASP A 67 16.11 -1.07 -1.56
N GLY A 68 17.15 -0.24 -1.45
CA GLY A 68 17.48 0.77 -2.45
C GLY A 68 18.52 0.33 -3.49
N GLU A 69 19.05 -0.90 -3.38
CA GLU A 69 20.04 -1.42 -4.32
C GLU A 69 19.36 -2.04 -5.56
N SER A 70 18.19 -2.66 -5.36
CA SER A 70 17.39 -3.25 -6.42
C SER A 70 16.45 -2.23 -7.11
N SER A 71 16.01 -2.59 -8.31
CA SER A 71 14.90 -1.92 -9.01
C SER A 71 13.63 -2.75 -8.86
N TYR A 72 12.49 -2.08 -8.76
CA TYR A 72 11.21 -2.75 -8.55
C TYR A 72 10.19 -2.29 -9.58
N HIS A 73 9.16 -3.11 -9.70
CA HIS A 73 7.99 -2.87 -10.48
C HIS A 73 6.76 -3.03 -9.59
N ILE A 74 5.80 -2.12 -9.68
CA ILE A 74 4.53 -2.23 -8.97
C ILE A 74 3.38 -2.21 -9.95
N GLN A 75 2.42 -3.12 -9.74
CA GLN A 75 1.12 -3.13 -10.41
C GLN A 75 0.04 -3.00 -9.34
N VAL A 76 -0.87 -2.05 -9.50
CA VAL A 76 -2.01 -1.78 -8.62
C VAL A 76 -3.29 -2.24 -9.31
N ASN A 77 -4.02 -3.14 -8.67
CA ASN A 77 -5.26 -3.73 -9.17
C ASN A 77 -6.43 -3.22 -8.34
N MET A 78 -7.12 -2.20 -8.87
CA MET A 78 -8.31 -1.62 -8.28
C MET A 78 -9.18 -0.93 -9.33
N SER A 79 -10.46 -0.72 -9.03
CA SER A 79 -11.32 0.17 -9.82
C SER A 79 -10.98 1.63 -9.53
N ASP A 80 -11.34 2.52 -10.46
CA ASP A 80 -11.34 3.96 -10.26
C ASP A 80 -10.00 4.55 -9.78
N PHE A 81 -8.88 3.98 -10.21
CA PHE A 81 -7.51 4.35 -9.77
C PHE A 81 -7.28 5.87 -9.72
N GLU A 82 -7.76 6.61 -10.73
CA GLU A 82 -7.63 8.08 -10.84
C GLU A 82 -8.35 8.86 -9.71
N SER A 83 -9.30 8.26 -9.01
CA SER A 83 -10.03 8.86 -7.89
C SER A 83 -9.34 8.65 -6.53
N TYR A 84 -8.21 7.95 -6.53
CA TYR A 84 -7.44 7.60 -5.35
C TYR A 84 -5.95 7.83 -5.59
N LEU A 85 -5.16 7.85 -4.53
CA LEU A 85 -3.70 7.94 -4.60
C LEU A 85 -3.07 6.79 -3.83
N ILE A 86 -2.09 6.14 -4.44
CA ILE A 86 -1.19 5.23 -3.75
C ILE A 86 0.13 5.95 -3.48
N ARG A 87 0.49 6.08 -2.20
CA ARG A 87 1.74 6.70 -1.75
C ARG A 87 2.59 5.71 -0.96
N MET A 88 3.83 5.52 -1.38
CA MET A 88 4.86 4.84 -0.60
C MET A 88 5.63 5.87 0.23
N VAL A 89 5.81 5.60 1.52
CA VAL A 89 6.65 6.41 2.42
C VAL A 89 7.75 5.52 2.96
N PHE A 90 9.00 5.89 2.67
CA PHE A 90 10.19 5.13 3.05
C PHE A 90 10.79 5.70 4.32
N TYR A 91 11.35 4.84 5.16
CA TYR A 91 11.96 5.18 6.43
C TYR A 91 13.37 4.60 6.54
N ASP A 92 14.27 5.33 7.18
CA ASP A 92 15.59 4.82 7.53
C ASP A 92 15.56 3.97 8.81
N ARG A 93 16.73 3.43 9.20
CA ARG A 93 16.88 2.56 10.37
C ARG A 93 16.54 3.22 11.71
N TYR A 94 16.44 4.55 11.75
CA TYR A 94 16.09 5.35 12.92
C TYR A 94 14.65 5.87 12.84
N GLU A 95 13.83 5.33 11.94
CA GLU A 95 12.42 5.67 11.74
C GLU A 95 12.18 7.11 11.22
N ASN A 96 13.22 7.77 10.70
CA ASN A 96 13.05 9.05 10.01
C ASN A 96 12.62 8.82 8.56
N GLU A 97 11.78 9.71 8.03
CA GLU A 97 11.38 9.65 6.63
C GLU A 97 12.61 9.78 5.72
N ALA A 98 12.77 8.78 4.86
CA ALA A 98 13.84 8.69 3.89
C ALA A 98 13.43 9.26 2.52
N GLY A 99 12.14 9.27 2.24
CA GLY A 99 11.54 9.82 1.02
C GLY A 99 10.12 9.31 0.81
N THR A 100 9.47 9.83 -0.23
CA THR A 100 8.12 9.43 -0.63
C THR A 100 8.05 9.19 -2.12
N LEU A 101 7.17 8.28 -2.55
CA LEU A 101 6.85 8.04 -3.95
C LEU A 101 5.32 7.98 -4.11
N ILE A 102 4.79 8.68 -5.10
CA ILE A 102 3.39 8.54 -5.53
C ILE A 102 3.37 7.62 -6.75
N ILE A 103 2.52 6.61 -6.73
CA ILE A 103 2.28 5.73 -7.87
C ILE A 103 1.29 6.45 -8.79
N ARG A 104 1.78 6.88 -9.96
CA ARG A 104 1.04 7.78 -10.86
C ARG A 104 0.25 7.05 -11.95
N GLU A 105 0.60 5.79 -12.19
CA GLU A 105 0.00 4.93 -13.19
C GLU A 105 -0.35 3.60 -12.52
N PRO A 106 -1.34 2.84 -13.03
CA PRO A 106 -1.70 1.53 -12.47
C PRO A 106 -0.51 0.56 -12.41
N GLU A 107 0.50 0.78 -13.24
CA GLU A 107 1.72 -0.01 -13.28
C GLU A 107 2.93 0.90 -13.52
N MET A 108 3.98 0.79 -12.72
CA MET A 108 5.22 1.55 -12.95
C MET A 108 6.46 0.94 -12.32
N ASP A 109 7.61 1.35 -12.83
CA ASP A 109 8.91 1.05 -12.25
C ASP A 109 9.27 2.06 -11.16
N PHE A 110 9.97 1.59 -10.12
CA PHE A 110 10.47 2.45 -9.07
C PHE A 110 11.77 1.96 -8.44
N LYS A 111 12.45 2.86 -7.74
CA LYS A 111 13.58 2.58 -6.85
C LYS A 111 13.31 3.19 -5.49
N CYS A 112 13.72 2.49 -4.44
CA CYS A 112 13.68 3.04 -3.10
C CYS A 112 14.91 3.93 -2.87
N PRO A 113 14.84 4.92 -1.96
CA PRO A 113 16.04 5.59 -1.46
C PRO A 113 17.06 4.57 -0.91
N LEU A 114 18.37 4.79 -1.14
CA LEU A 114 19.44 3.87 -0.67
C LEU A 114 19.39 3.58 0.84
N LYS A 115 18.92 4.53 1.64
CA LYS A 115 18.80 4.41 3.09
C LYS A 115 17.50 3.73 3.56
N THR A 116 16.72 3.14 2.66
CA THR A 116 15.45 2.48 3.00
C THR A 116 15.71 1.28 3.91
N TYR A 117 15.07 1.30 5.07
CA TYR A 117 15.07 0.21 6.04
C TYR A 117 13.68 -0.40 6.22
N SER A 118 12.64 0.44 6.12
CA SER A 118 11.24 0.01 6.10
C SER A 118 10.40 1.00 5.30
N TYR A 119 9.18 0.63 4.96
CA TYR A 119 8.25 1.53 4.28
C TYR A 119 6.81 1.18 4.64
N ARG A 120 5.93 2.12 4.32
CA ARG A 120 4.49 1.89 4.29
C ARG A 120 3.92 2.28 2.94
N VAL A 121 2.82 1.64 2.57
CA VAL A 121 1.98 2.02 1.44
C VAL A 121 0.69 2.60 1.99
N GLN A 122 0.25 3.72 1.46
CA GLN A 122 -0.97 4.42 1.84
C GLN A 122 -1.89 4.50 0.63
N LEU A 123 -3.12 4.04 0.79
CA LEU A 123 -4.23 4.30 -0.13
C LEU A 123 -4.99 5.53 0.40
N ILE A 124 -5.11 6.56 -0.41
CA ILE A 124 -5.58 7.89 -0.02
C ILE A 124 -6.75 8.27 -0.92
N ASN A 125 -7.81 8.82 -0.33
CA ASN A 125 -8.90 9.35 -1.10
C ASN A 125 -8.47 10.60 -1.89
N ALA A 126 -8.75 10.65 -3.20
CA ALA A 126 -8.53 11.84 -4.03
C ALA A 126 -9.84 12.38 -4.64
N GLY A 127 -10.99 11.97 -4.09
CA GLY A 127 -12.33 12.38 -4.57
C GLY A 127 -13.24 11.20 -4.89
N GLY A 128 -12.77 9.96 -4.71
CA GLY A 128 -13.59 8.76 -4.80
C GLY A 128 -14.54 8.61 -3.62
N THR A 129 -15.69 7.99 -3.90
CA THR A 129 -16.70 7.64 -2.89
C THR A 129 -16.90 6.14 -2.77
N LYS A 130 -16.49 5.37 -3.79
CA LYS A 130 -16.60 3.92 -3.87
C LYS A 130 -15.45 3.34 -4.70
N MET A 131 -14.96 2.15 -4.34
CA MET A 131 -13.97 1.41 -5.13
C MET A 131 -14.00 -0.09 -4.82
N HIS A 132 -13.52 -0.88 -5.78
CA HIS A 132 -13.07 -2.25 -5.54
C HIS A 132 -11.54 -2.28 -5.49
N PHE A 133 -10.99 -2.74 -4.38
CA PHE A 133 -9.56 -2.99 -4.22
C PHE A 133 -9.30 -4.50 -4.29
N HIS A 134 -8.36 -4.90 -5.15
CA HIS A 134 -7.97 -6.30 -5.28
C HIS A 134 -6.60 -6.58 -4.66
N SER A 135 -5.57 -5.88 -5.14
CA SER A 135 -4.19 -6.06 -4.66
C SER A 135 -3.25 -5.00 -5.21
N PHE A 136 -2.03 -4.96 -4.67
CA PHE A 136 -0.87 -4.53 -5.44
C PHE A 136 0.18 -5.64 -5.49
N VAL A 137 0.89 -5.73 -6.60
CA VAL A 137 1.95 -6.72 -6.83
C VAL A 137 3.26 -5.98 -6.99
N ILE A 138 4.22 -6.27 -6.11
CA ILE A 138 5.59 -5.73 -6.20
C ILE A 138 6.49 -6.84 -6.75
N THR A 139 7.27 -6.53 -7.78
CA THR A 139 8.21 -7.47 -8.39
C THR A 139 9.62 -6.88 -8.39
N GLU A 140 10.60 -7.64 -7.90
CA GLU A 140 12.02 -7.30 -8.01
C GLU A 140 12.47 -7.50 -9.47
N LYS A 141 13.06 -6.47 -10.08
CA LYS A 141 13.67 -6.56 -11.42
C LYS A 141 15.12 -6.98 -11.27
N GLU A 142 15.52 -8.04 -11.98
CA GLU A 142 16.93 -8.36 -12.16
C GLU A 142 17.58 -7.24 -12.99
N GLY A 143 18.75 -6.78 -12.56
CA GLY A 143 19.58 -5.78 -13.25
C GLY A 143 20.46 -6.37 -14.33
#